data_AF-A0A7Y1UXE2-F1
#
_entry.id   AF-A0A7Y1UXE2-F1
#
_cell.length_a   1.000
_cell.length_b   1.000
_cell.length_c   1.000
_cell.angle_alpha   90.00
_cell.angle_beta   90.00
_cell.angle_gamma   90.00
#
_symmetry.space_group_name_H-M   'P 1'
#
loop_
_entity.id
_entity.type
_entity.pdbx_description
1 polymer ?
#
loop_
_entity_poly.entity_id
_entity_poly.type
_entity_poly.pdbx_seq_one_letter_code
_entity_poly.pdbx_strand_id
1 'polypeptide(L)'
;MRETIQKVGGRLAGMVIPNIGAFIAWGLITALVIPPGWLAELGIIGAETADTLTGNLVGPMLKYLLPVLIAYTGGKMVHGHRGGVLGAIAVFGVIGGAAFELSSGAAGDPPQFLGAMVIGPLAGWVMKQIDDFLEPRTPAGFEMLYNNFSQGFAGLGLTFVGYWVIGPVMSAVATAFGNMVEGITDAGLLPLADIPIEVGKVLFLNNAINHGVLTPLGTAEVAEAGKSIYFMLESNPGPGLGLLLAYWFAGSGLAKLSAPGAAIVHFFGGIHEVYFPYVLMNPVMIVAMWAGGISADIVFVATDAGLVGPPAPGSIFAYLPLLPSGGGAAGVLIGIAVGAAASFFVGSILLRMFPVKDMKDTDADADIGDALEHIPGISTV
;
A
#
# COMPACT_ATOMS: atom_id res chain seq x y z
N MET A 1 2.56 -16.86 -20.18
CA MET A 1 2.35 -15.45 -19.75
C MET A 1 1.37 -15.35 -18.58
N ARG A 2 0.13 -15.86 -18.69
CA ARG A 2 -0.87 -15.86 -17.60
C ARG A 2 -0.38 -16.52 -16.31
N GLU A 3 0.26 -17.70 -16.39
CA GLU A 3 0.80 -18.38 -15.21
C GLU A 3 1.95 -17.61 -14.54
N THR A 4 2.79 -16.92 -15.30
CA THR A 4 3.92 -16.15 -14.75
C THR A 4 3.41 -14.91 -14.00
N ILE A 5 2.44 -14.19 -14.57
CA ILE A 5 1.80 -13.03 -13.93
C ILE A 5 1.07 -13.47 -12.65
N GLN A 6 0.38 -14.61 -12.68
CA GLN A 6 -0.28 -15.17 -11.51
C GLN A 6 0.71 -15.64 -10.43
N LYS A 7 1.87 -16.20 -10.82
CA LYS A 7 2.93 -16.61 -9.88
C LYS A 7 3.62 -15.41 -9.23
N VAL A 8 3.87 -14.35 -9.98
CA VAL A 8 4.46 -13.10 -9.44
C VAL A 8 3.46 -12.39 -8.53
N GLY A 9 2.22 -12.19 -8.99
CA GLY A 9 1.16 -11.58 -8.19
C GLY A 9 0.87 -12.37 -6.91
N GLY A 10 0.77 -13.70 -7.01
CA GLY A 10 0.57 -14.57 -5.84
C GLY A 10 1.71 -14.49 -4.82
N ARG A 11 2.96 -14.33 -5.26
CA ARG A 11 4.11 -14.14 -4.35
C ARG A 11 4.08 -12.79 -3.66
N LEU A 12 3.82 -11.70 -4.41
CA LEU A 12 3.70 -10.36 -3.83
C LEU A 12 2.52 -10.27 -2.85
N ALA A 13 1.39 -10.87 -3.20
CA ALA A 13 0.23 -10.97 -2.33
C ALA A 13 0.53 -11.77 -1.05
N GLY A 14 1.26 -12.88 -1.18
CA GLY A 14 1.70 -13.69 -0.03
C GLY A 14 2.55 -12.91 0.98
N MET A 15 3.16 -11.79 0.59
CA MET A 15 3.91 -10.92 1.50
C MET A 15 3.02 -9.92 2.26
N VAL A 16 1.86 -9.56 1.70
CA VAL A 16 1.00 -8.51 2.25
C VAL A 16 -0.23 -9.09 2.96
N ILE A 17 -0.84 -10.15 2.42
CA ILE A 17 -2.07 -10.75 2.97
C ILE A 17 -1.92 -11.19 4.42
N PRO A 18 -0.86 -11.91 4.81
CA PRO A 18 -0.67 -12.32 6.22
C PRO A 18 -0.60 -11.11 7.18
N ASN A 19 -0.29 -9.93 6.64
CA ASN A 19 -0.15 -8.68 7.38
C ASN A 19 -1.37 -7.75 7.26
N ILE A 20 -2.47 -8.16 6.60
CA ILE A 20 -3.66 -7.30 6.40
C ILE A 20 -4.22 -6.77 7.73
N GLY A 21 -4.16 -7.56 8.79
CA GLY A 21 -4.58 -7.11 10.12
C GLY A 21 -3.84 -5.86 10.59
N ALA A 22 -2.54 -5.74 10.28
CA ALA A 22 -1.74 -4.56 10.61
C ALA A 22 -2.15 -3.34 9.76
N PHE A 23 -2.46 -3.53 8.47
CA PHE A 23 -2.98 -2.46 7.60
C PHE A 23 -4.35 -1.96 8.10
N ILE A 24 -5.25 -2.86 8.47
CA ILE A 24 -6.57 -2.52 9.01
C ILE A 24 -6.42 -1.79 10.35
N ALA A 25 -5.59 -2.29 11.26
CA ALA A 25 -5.35 -1.65 12.56
C ALA A 25 -4.76 -0.25 12.39
N TRP A 26 -3.74 -0.10 11.54
CA TRP A 26 -3.18 1.21 11.20
C TRP A 26 -4.23 2.14 10.60
N GLY A 27 -5.04 1.67 9.66
CA GLY A 27 -6.07 2.49 9.03
C GLY A 27 -7.18 2.91 9.99
N LEU A 28 -7.61 2.04 10.92
CA LEU A 28 -8.56 2.39 11.98
C LEU A 28 -7.98 3.42 12.95
N ILE A 29 -6.73 3.22 13.41
CA ILE A 29 -6.06 4.18 14.28
C ILE A 29 -5.98 5.53 13.58
N THR A 30 -5.54 5.54 12.31
CA THR A 30 -5.45 6.74 11.48
C THR A 30 -6.80 7.44 11.39
N ALA A 31 -7.87 6.73 11.00
CA ALA A 31 -9.21 7.29 10.88
C ALA A 31 -9.75 7.88 12.20
N LEU A 32 -9.30 7.38 13.35
CA LEU A 32 -9.71 7.88 14.66
C LEU A 32 -8.94 9.11 15.12
N VAL A 33 -7.61 9.12 14.96
CA VAL A 33 -6.73 10.01 15.75
C VAL A 33 -6.08 11.14 14.96
N ILE A 34 -6.11 11.13 13.63
CA ILE A 34 -5.54 12.25 12.86
C ILE A 34 -6.37 13.54 13.04
N PRO A 35 -5.86 14.72 12.63
CA PRO A 35 -6.62 15.97 12.79
C PRO A 35 -8.03 15.95 12.17
N PRO A 36 -8.25 15.42 10.94
CA PRO A 36 -9.59 15.18 10.40
C PRO A 36 -10.20 13.84 10.85
N GLY A 37 -9.63 13.21 11.88
CA GLY A 37 -10.05 11.91 12.39
C GLY A 37 -11.31 12.03 13.25
N TRP A 38 -12.05 10.93 13.38
CA TRP A 38 -13.38 10.94 13.99
C TRP A 38 -13.36 11.41 15.44
N LEU A 39 -12.31 11.14 16.21
CA LEU A 39 -12.23 11.60 17.61
C LEU A 39 -12.02 13.11 17.71
N ALA A 40 -11.25 13.69 16.78
CA ALA A 40 -11.03 15.14 16.74
C ALA A 40 -12.30 15.87 16.28
N GLU A 41 -12.96 15.37 15.23
CA GLU A 41 -14.24 15.90 14.71
C GLU A 41 -15.38 15.81 15.74
N LEU A 42 -15.41 14.75 16.54
CA LEU A 42 -16.37 14.60 17.65
C LEU A 42 -15.98 15.39 18.91
N GLY A 43 -14.86 16.12 18.89
CA GLY A 43 -14.38 16.91 20.03
C GLY A 43 -13.91 16.08 21.24
N ILE A 44 -13.65 14.79 21.03
CA ILE A 44 -13.17 13.87 22.08
C ILE A 44 -11.69 14.12 22.39
N ILE A 45 -10.90 14.47 21.36
CA ILE A 45 -9.49 14.87 21.49
C ILE A 45 -9.27 16.24 20.84
N GLY A 46 -8.31 17.01 21.34
CA GLY A 46 -7.92 18.29 20.73
C GLY A 46 -7.03 18.12 19.51
N ALA A 47 -7.02 19.11 18.60
CA ALA A 47 -6.22 19.11 17.38
C ALA A 47 -4.71 18.88 17.65
N GLU A 48 -4.15 19.48 18.69
CA GLU A 48 -2.74 19.29 19.08
C GLU A 48 -2.44 17.84 19.49
N THR A 49 -3.39 17.18 20.18
CA THR A 49 -3.26 15.75 20.52
C THR A 49 -3.34 14.90 19.26
N ALA A 50 -4.23 15.24 18.33
CA ALA A 50 -4.38 14.56 17.06
C ALA A 50 -3.11 14.67 16.19
N ASP A 51 -2.51 15.86 16.10
CA ASP A 51 -1.21 16.09 15.44
C ASP A 51 -0.09 15.26 16.08
N THR A 52 -0.03 15.25 17.42
CA THR A 52 0.96 14.48 18.17
C THR A 52 0.84 12.98 17.91
N LEU A 53 -0.40 12.44 17.92
CA LEU A 53 -0.66 11.03 17.61
C LEU A 53 -0.37 10.72 16.14
N THR A 54 -0.63 11.65 15.23
CA THR A 54 -0.30 11.48 13.81
C THR A 54 1.21 11.32 13.61
N GLY A 55 2.01 12.22 14.20
CA GLY A 55 3.47 12.20 14.05
C GLY A 55 4.14 11.05 14.80
N ASN A 56 3.66 10.69 15.99
CA ASN A 56 4.35 9.74 16.88
C ASN A 56 3.80 8.30 16.85
N LEU A 57 2.60 8.09 16.29
CA LEU A 57 1.96 6.77 16.22
C LEU A 57 1.65 6.38 14.77
N VAL A 58 0.83 7.18 14.08
CA VAL A 58 0.33 6.84 12.74
C VAL A 58 1.46 6.81 11.71
N GLY A 59 2.28 7.86 11.67
CA GLY A 59 3.40 7.99 10.74
C GLY A 59 4.43 6.85 10.87
N PRO A 60 4.95 6.54 12.08
CA PRO A 60 5.88 5.44 12.28
C PRO A 60 5.32 4.05 11.93
N MET A 61 4.03 3.80 12.16
CA MET A 61 3.39 2.56 11.71
C MET A 61 3.41 2.43 10.19
N LEU A 62 3.06 3.50 9.47
CA LEU A 62 3.09 3.50 8.01
C LEU A 62 4.51 3.40 7.46
N LYS A 63 5.44 4.20 8.01
CA LYS A 63 6.82 4.32 7.50
C LYS A 63 7.69 3.11 7.82
N TYR A 64 7.51 2.49 8.99
CA TYR A 64 8.40 1.43 9.47
C TYR A 64 7.66 0.10 9.64
N LEU A 65 6.59 0.06 10.45
CA LEU A 65 5.97 -1.21 10.82
C LEU A 65 5.49 -1.99 9.59
N LEU A 66 4.70 -1.37 8.72
CA LEU A 66 4.09 -2.08 7.59
C LEU A 66 5.13 -2.55 6.55
N PRO A 67 6.12 -1.73 6.11
CA PRO A 67 7.20 -2.21 5.25
C PRO A 67 8.06 -3.30 5.89
N VAL A 68 8.35 -3.20 7.20
CA VAL A 68 9.11 -4.23 7.94
C VAL A 68 8.39 -5.56 7.94
N LEU A 69 7.08 -5.56 8.19
CA LEU A 69 6.26 -6.78 8.15
C LEU A 69 6.27 -7.42 6.76
N ILE A 70 6.16 -6.62 5.70
CA ILE A 70 6.22 -7.13 4.32
C ILE A 70 7.59 -7.72 4.01
N ALA A 71 8.67 -7.03 4.34
CA ALA A 71 10.03 -7.52 4.10
C ALA A 71 10.32 -8.79 4.91
N TYR A 72 9.87 -8.84 6.17
CA TYR A 72 9.96 -10.03 7.01
C TYR A 72 9.21 -11.20 6.39
N THR A 73 7.95 -11.03 6.00
CA THR A 73 7.17 -12.10 5.39
C THR A 73 7.81 -12.57 4.08
N GLY A 74 8.29 -11.66 3.23
CA GLY A 74 9.00 -12.03 2.00
C GLY A 74 10.27 -12.83 2.24
N GLY A 75 11.07 -12.44 3.24
CA GLY A 75 12.25 -13.20 3.64
C GLY A 75 11.88 -14.57 4.21
N LYS A 76 10.83 -14.62 5.04
CA LYS A 76 10.32 -15.86 5.64
C LYS A 76 9.86 -16.86 4.59
N MET A 77 9.17 -16.40 3.55
CA MET A 77 8.72 -17.24 2.44
C MET A 77 9.87 -17.90 1.66
N VAL A 78 11.08 -17.34 1.70
CA VAL A 78 12.24 -17.88 0.98
C VAL A 78 13.11 -18.76 1.87
N HIS A 79 13.38 -18.35 3.12
CA HIS A 79 14.31 -19.08 4.02
C HIS A 79 13.94 -18.96 5.50
N GLY A 80 12.65 -19.16 5.82
CA GLY A 80 12.14 -19.29 7.18
C GLY A 80 12.44 -18.09 8.07
N HIS A 81 12.46 -18.29 9.39
CA HIS A 81 12.57 -17.20 10.36
C HIS A 81 13.81 -16.32 10.13
N ARG A 82 14.98 -16.93 9.86
CA ARG A 82 16.24 -16.19 9.64
C ARG A 82 16.19 -15.31 8.40
N GLY A 83 15.63 -15.82 7.30
CA GLY A 83 15.38 -15.02 6.10
C GLY A 83 14.44 -13.83 6.39
N GLY A 84 13.41 -14.06 7.21
CA GLY A 84 12.49 -13.00 7.62
C GLY A 84 13.17 -11.92 8.45
N VAL A 85 13.93 -12.30 9.49
CA VAL A 85 14.65 -11.32 10.32
C VAL A 85 15.67 -10.54 9.48
N LEU A 86 16.37 -11.19 8.55
CA LEU A 86 17.29 -10.49 7.65
C LEU A 86 16.56 -9.49 6.74
N GLY A 87 15.37 -9.85 6.24
CA GLY A 87 14.50 -8.94 5.48
C GLY A 87 14.06 -7.73 6.30
N ALA A 88 13.65 -7.94 7.55
CA ALA A 88 13.28 -6.89 8.49
C ALA A 88 14.42 -5.92 8.79
N ILE A 89 15.67 -6.37 8.79
CA ILE A 89 16.85 -5.52 8.93
C ILE A 89 17.09 -4.75 7.63
N ALA A 90 17.17 -5.46 6.50
CA ALA A 90 17.59 -4.89 5.22
C ALA A 90 16.65 -3.79 4.69
N VAL A 91 15.36 -3.86 5.01
CA VAL A 91 14.36 -2.86 4.57
C VAL A 91 14.62 -1.48 5.17
N PHE A 92 15.27 -1.36 6.33
CA PHE A 92 15.66 -0.05 6.86
C PHE A 92 16.66 0.67 5.95
N GLY A 93 17.49 -0.10 5.25
CA GLY A 93 18.35 0.43 4.19
C GLY A 93 17.53 1.06 3.08
N VAL A 94 16.51 0.34 2.59
CA VAL A 94 15.61 0.84 1.54
C VAL A 94 14.85 2.08 1.99
N ILE A 95 14.29 2.08 3.20
CA ILE A 95 13.57 3.23 3.78
C ILE A 95 14.50 4.45 3.89
N GLY A 96 15.72 4.27 4.37
CA GLY A 96 16.69 5.36 4.48
C GLY A 96 17.24 5.87 3.14
N GLY A 97 17.38 4.98 2.15
CA GLY A 97 17.94 5.30 0.84
C GLY A 97 16.92 5.81 -0.17
N ALA A 98 15.64 5.53 0.05
CA ALA A 98 14.54 6.08 -0.73
C ALA A 98 14.10 7.47 -0.26
N ALA A 99 14.89 8.11 0.62
CA ALA A 99 14.66 9.48 1.04
C ALA A 99 14.65 10.36 -0.21
N PHE A 100 13.44 10.72 -0.62
CA PHE A 100 13.19 11.74 -1.60
C PHE A 100 13.65 13.02 -0.92
N GLU A 101 14.74 13.63 -1.39
CA GLU A 101 15.12 14.98 -0.97
C GLU A 101 13.97 15.92 -1.37
N LEU A 102 12.93 16.03 -0.54
CA LEU A 102 12.04 17.18 -0.57
C LEU A 102 12.66 18.22 0.36
N SER A 103 13.59 18.97 -0.20
CA SER A 103 14.08 20.23 0.32
C SER A 103 12.95 21.27 0.31
N SER A 104 11.86 21.04 1.06
CA SER A 104 10.84 22.03 1.41
C SER A 104 9.75 21.38 2.26
N GLY A 105 10.02 21.21 3.56
CA GLY A 105 9.07 21.50 4.66
C GLY A 105 7.64 20.92 4.66
N ALA A 106 7.30 19.94 3.84
CA ALA A 106 6.01 19.26 3.86
C ALA A 106 6.23 17.73 3.80
N ALA A 107 5.51 17.00 4.64
CA ALA A 107 5.52 15.54 4.75
C ALA A 107 5.46 14.86 3.36
N GLY A 108 6.15 13.76 3.06
CA GLY A 108 7.05 12.87 3.80
C GLY A 108 7.47 11.75 2.83
N ASP A 109 8.60 11.08 3.10
CA ASP A 109 9.09 9.98 2.24
C ASP A 109 7.99 8.94 1.97
N PRO A 110 7.74 8.55 0.70
CA PRO A 110 6.72 7.55 0.40
C PRO A 110 7.06 6.22 1.11
N PRO A 111 6.07 5.55 1.73
CA PRO A 111 6.28 4.26 2.36
C PRO A 111 6.88 3.23 1.39
N GLN A 112 7.98 2.58 1.77
CA GLN A 112 8.75 1.71 0.86
C GLN A 112 8.20 0.29 0.75
N PHE A 113 6.90 0.17 0.42
CA PHE A 113 6.25 -1.13 0.26
C PHE A 113 6.78 -1.92 -0.92
N LEU A 114 6.93 -1.29 -2.09
CA LEU A 114 7.53 -1.93 -3.27
C LEU A 114 9.00 -2.31 -3.00
N GLY A 115 9.73 -1.42 -2.32
CA GLY A 115 11.09 -1.68 -1.86
C GLY A 115 11.18 -2.89 -0.92
N ALA A 116 10.26 -2.99 0.05
CA ALA A 116 10.12 -4.12 0.96
C ALA A 116 9.82 -5.43 0.21
N MET A 117 8.98 -5.37 -0.83
CA MET A 117 8.66 -6.51 -1.70
C MET A 117 9.87 -7.05 -2.48
N VAL A 118 10.85 -6.20 -2.76
CA VAL A 118 12.10 -6.59 -3.44
C VAL A 118 13.14 -7.08 -2.45
N ILE A 119 13.42 -6.31 -1.39
CA ILE A 119 14.51 -6.62 -0.45
C ILE A 119 14.20 -7.83 0.43
N GLY A 120 12.93 -8.09 0.77
CA GLY A 120 12.53 -9.22 1.62
C GLY A 120 12.94 -10.58 1.03
N PRO A 121 12.45 -10.96 -0.16
CA PRO A 121 12.84 -12.22 -0.80
C PRO A 121 14.33 -12.28 -1.13
N LEU A 122 14.95 -11.16 -1.49
CA LEU A 122 16.40 -11.08 -1.70
C LEU A 122 17.16 -11.42 -0.41
N ALA A 123 16.74 -10.86 0.72
CA ALA A 123 17.31 -11.17 2.03
C ALA A 123 17.14 -12.65 2.38
N GLY A 124 15.96 -13.22 2.18
CA GLY A 124 15.76 -14.66 2.38
C GLY A 124 16.67 -15.51 1.49
N TRP A 125 16.86 -15.13 0.22
CA TRP A 125 17.77 -15.83 -0.69
C TRP A 125 19.24 -15.72 -0.26
N VAL A 126 19.69 -14.52 0.12
CA VAL A 126 21.05 -14.32 0.65
C VAL A 126 21.27 -15.12 1.92
N MET A 127 20.29 -15.13 2.84
CA MET A 127 20.39 -15.91 4.07
C MET A 127 20.52 -17.40 3.76
N LYS A 128 19.73 -17.90 2.81
CA LYS A 128 19.83 -19.28 2.34
C LYS A 128 21.22 -19.62 1.84
N GLN A 129 21.82 -18.78 1.00
CA GLN A 129 23.18 -19.03 0.47
C GLN A 129 24.23 -19.05 1.58
N ILE A 130 24.08 -18.19 2.59
CA ILE A 130 24.99 -18.13 3.72
C ILE A 130 24.86 -19.38 4.59
N ASP A 131 23.63 -19.83 4.86
CA ASP A 131 23.36 -21.01 5.68
C ASP A 131 23.82 -22.29 5.00
N ASP A 132 23.48 -22.46 3.71
CA ASP A 132 23.95 -23.59 2.89
C ASP A 132 25.50 -23.69 2.90
N PHE A 133 26.19 -22.54 3.02
CA PHE A 133 27.64 -22.48 3.10
C PHE A 133 28.18 -22.71 4.52
N LEU A 134 27.58 -22.14 5.55
CA LEU A 134 28.12 -22.16 6.92
C LEU A 134 27.68 -23.37 7.75
N GLU A 135 26.47 -23.89 7.56
CA GLU A 135 25.95 -25.01 8.37
C GLU A 135 26.87 -26.24 8.34
N PRO A 136 27.36 -26.73 7.17
CA PRO A 136 28.24 -27.89 7.14
C PRO A 136 29.63 -27.65 7.75
N ARG A 137 29.97 -26.37 8.00
CA ARG A 137 31.28 -25.91 8.48
C ARG A 137 31.26 -25.44 9.93
N THR A 138 30.10 -25.49 10.57
CA THR A 138 29.92 -24.98 11.93
C THR A 138 30.30 -26.05 12.94
N PRO A 139 31.26 -25.79 13.85
CA PRO A 139 31.58 -26.73 14.91
C PRO A 139 30.41 -26.92 15.87
N ALA A 140 30.25 -28.14 16.39
CA ALA A 140 29.21 -28.45 17.38
C ALA A 140 29.31 -27.54 18.61
N GLY A 141 28.19 -26.95 19.02
CA GLY A 141 28.10 -26.00 20.14
C GLY A 141 28.39 -24.54 19.79
N PHE A 142 28.74 -24.23 18.54
CA PHE A 142 28.96 -22.86 18.03
C PHE A 142 27.85 -22.37 17.10
N GLU A 143 26.78 -23.15 16.91
CA GLU A 143 25.70 -22.87 15.95
C GLU A 143 25.06 -21.51 16.19
N MET A 144 24.74 -21.19 17.44
CA MET A 144 24.13 -19.91 17.79
C MET A 144 25.06 -18.73 17.45
N LEU A 145 26.37 -18.88 17.65
CA LEU A 145 27.35 -17.83 17.34
C LEU A 145 27.42 -17.61 15.83
N TYR A 146 27.58 -18.67 15.04
CA TYR A 146 27.65 -18.58 13.59
C TYR A 146 26.34 -18.05 13.01
N ASN A 147 25.19 -18.53 13.50
CA ASN A 147 23.88 -18.10 13.02
C ASN A 147 23.64 -16.60 13.27
N ASN A 148 23.92 -16.12 14.48
CA ASN A 148 23.70 -14.72 14.84
C ASN A 148 24.68 -13.77 14.14
N PHE A 149 25.98 -14.09 14.11
CA PHE A 149 26.98 -13.23 13.47
C PHE A 149 26.85 -13.21 11.95
N SER A 150 26.60 -14.36 11.32
CA SER A 150 26.39 -14.41 9.86
C SER A 150 25.18 -13.58 9.44
N GLN A 151 24.07 -13.66 10.18
CA GLN A 151 22.88 -12.85 9.95
C GLN A 151 23.15 -11.36 10.21
N GLY A 152 23.95 -11.02 11.23
CA GLY A 152 24.38 -9.65 11.50
C GLY A 152 25.22 -9.05 10.35
N PHE A 153 26.22 -9.77 9.86
CA PHE A 153 27.05 -9.32 8.73
C PHE A 153 26.26 -9.24 7.42
N ALA A 154 25.38 -10.22 7.16
CA ALA A 154 24.47 -10.17 6.02
C ALA A 154 23.55 -8.96 6.11
N GLY A 155 23.03 -8.67 7.31
CA GLY A 155 22.17 -7.52 7.59
C GLY A 155 22.88 -6.20 7.32
N LEU A 156 24.13 -6.06 7.77
CA LEU A 156 24.96 -4.90 7.46
C LEU A 156 25.11 -4.71 5.95
N GLY A 157 25.49 -5.76 5.23
CA GLY A 157 25.67 -5.70 3.77
C GLY A 157 24.38 -5.34 3.03
N LEU A 158 23.29 -6.04 3.31
CA LEU A 158 22.01 -5.82 2.64
C LEU A 158 21.36 -4.49 2.99
N THR A 159 21.60 -3.95 4.18
CA THR A 159 21.13 -2.60 4.53
C THR A 159 21.82 -1.56 3.66
N PHE A 160 23.13 -1.68 3.41
CA PHE A 160 23.84 -0.77 2.50
C PHE A 160 23.38 -0.94 1.05
N VAL A 161 23.13 -2.17 0.59
CA VAL A 161 22.54 -2.41 -0.73
C VAL A 161 21.15 -1.78 -0.83
N GLY A 162 20.32 -1.94 0.21
CA GLY A 162 19.02 -1.30 0.31
C GLY A 162 19.11 0.21 0.16
N TYR A 163 20.07 0.83 0.85
CA TYR A 163 20.27 2.28 0.85
C TYR A 163 20.79 2.83 -0.48
N TRP A 164 21.89 2.28 -0.99
CA TRP A 164 22.58 2.86 -2.15
C TRP A 164 22.06 2.39 -3.50
N VAL A 165 21.33 1.28 -3.54
CA VAL A 165 20.87 0.67 -4.80
C VAL A 165 19.35 0.66 -4.87
N ILE A 166 18.68 -0.02 -3.94
CA ILE A 166 17.23 -0.25 -4.06
C ILE A 166 16.47 1.05 -3.83
N GLY A 167 16.80 1.83 -2.80
CA GLY A 167 16.15 3.10 -2.50
C GLY A 167 16.11 4.06 -3.69
N PRO A 168 17.25 4.42 -4.30
CA PRO A 168 17.29 5.27 -5.48
C PRO A 168 16.52 4.71 -6.68
N VAL A 169 16.55 3.39 -6.89
CA VAL A 169 15.77 2.74 -7.95
C VAL A 169 14.27 2.90 -7.70
N MET A 170 13.79 2.76 -6.46
CA MET A 170 12.39 3.00 -6.11
C MET A 170 11.98 4.46 -6.35
N SER A 171 12.84 5.42 -6.00
CA SER A 171 12.60 6.84 -6.29
C SER A 171 12.53 7.14 -7.79
N ALA A 172 13.38 6.49 -8.60
CA ALA A 172 13.34 6.61 -10.06
C ALA A 172 12.03 6.04 -10.65
N VAL A 173 11.57 4.90 -10.13
CA VAL A 173 10.27 4.31 -10.53
C VAL A 173 9.12 5.24 -10.17
N ALA A 174 9.11 5.80 -8.96
CA ALA A 174 8.09 6.75 -8.52
C ALA A 174 8.04 8.00 -9.42
N THR A 175 9.21 8.55 -9.77
CA THR A 175 9.34 9.69 -10.69
C THR A 175 8.83 9.35 -12.09
N ALA A 176 9.15 8.15 -12.61
CA ALA A 176 8.68 7.72 -13.92
C ALA A 176 7.14 7.61 -14.00
N PHE A 177 6.49 7.15 -12.92
CA PHE A 177 5.03 7.16 -12.82
C PHE A 177 4.47 8.58 -12.78
N GLY A 178 5.09 9.47 -12.01
CA GLY A 178 4.72 10.89 -11.98
C GLY A 178 4.75 11.51 -13.39
N ASN A 179 5.88 11.37 -14.10
CA ASN A 179 6.05 11.89 -15.45
C ASN A 179 5.04 11.29 -16.46
N MET A 180 4.63 10.02 -16.25
CA MET A 180 3.61 9.39 -17.09
C MET A 180 2.23 10.02 -16.88
N VAL A 181 1.87 10.31 -15.62
CA VAL A 181 0.62 11.00 -15.29
C VAL A 181 0.64 12.42 -15.87
N GLU A 182 1.72 13.17 -15.64
CA GLU A 182 1.90 14.53 -16.16
C GLU A 182 1.78 14.58 -17.70
N GLY A 183 2.45 13.67 -18.41
CA GLY A 183 2.37 13.63 -19.88
C GLY A 183 0.97 13.32 -20.42
N ILE A 184 0.16 12.53 -19.71
CA ILE A 184 -1.23 12.24 -20.10
C ILE A 184 -2.13 13.44 -19.81
N THR A 185 -1.92 14.12 -18.67
CA THR A 185 -2.69 15.31 -18.30
C THR A 185 -2.41 16.46 -19.27
N ASP A 186 -1.16 16.67 -19.67
CA ASP A 186 -0.76 17.69 -20.65
C ASP A 186 -1.34 17.44 -22.04
N ALA A 187 -1.57 16.17 -22.40
CA ALA A 187 -2.23 15.79 -23.65
C ALA A 187 -3.76 15.98 -23.63
N GLY A 188 -4.35 16.42 -22.50
CA GLY A 188 -5.79 16.59 -22.34
C GLY A 188 -6.57 15.27 -22.22
N LEU A 189 -5.89 14.16 -21.93
CA LEU A 189 -6.46 12.82 -21.87
C LEU A 189 -6.76 12.39 -20.42
N LEU A 190 -7.36 13.29 -19.63
CA LEU A 190 -7.53 13.13 -18.18
C LEU A 190 -8.09 11.76 -17.75
N PRO A 191 -9.16 11.20 -18.37
CA PRO A 191 -9.65 9.89 -17.95
C PRO A 191 -8.67 8.74 -18.18
N LEU A 192 -7.69 8.88 -19.08
CA LEU A 192 -6.67 7.87 -19.30
C LEU A 192 -5.52 7.97 -18.28
N ALA A 193 -5.42 9.07 -17.52
CA ALA A 193 -4.45 9.20 -16.44
C ALA A 193 -4.70 8.16 -15.34
N ASP A 194 -5.95 7.70 -15.21
CA ASP A 194 -6.33 6.63 -14.28
C ASP A 194 -5.55 5.31 -14.52
N ILE A 195 -5.10 5.06 -15.75
CA ILE A 195 -4.36 3.83 -16.09
C ILE A 195 -3.07 3.70 -15.25
N PRO A 196 -2.12 4.65 -15.32
CA PRO A 196 -0.96 4.65 -14.45
C PRO A 196 -1.29 4.98 -12.99
N ILE A 197 -2.31 5.79 -12.70
CA ILE A 197 -2.68 6.14 -11.33
C ILE A 197 -3.07 4.90 -10.54
N GLU A 198 -3.99 4.07 -11.04
CA GLU A 198 -4.46 2.88 -10.31
C GLU A 198 -3.38 1.81 -10.15
N VAL A 199 -2.50 1.67 -11.15
CA VAL A 199 -1.33 0.79 -11.02
C VAL A 199 -0.36 1.33 -9.98
N GLY A 200 -0.07 2.64 -10.03
CA GLY A 200 0.79 3.31 -9.07
C GLY A 200 0.27 3.16 -7.65
N LYS A 201 -1.03 3.38 -7.42
CA LYS A 201 -1.70 3.20 -6.13
C LYS A 201 -1.48 1.80 -5.57
N VAL A 202 -1.80 0.76 -6.33
CA VAL A 202 -1.64 -0.63 -5.89
C VAL A 202 -0.18 -1.02 -5.63
N LEU A 203 0.76 -0.37 -6.32
CA LEU A 203 2.21 -0.49 -6.06
C LEU A 203 2.73 0.46 -4.98
N PHE A 204 1.83 1.16 -4.28
CA PHE A 204 2.11 2.12 -3.22
C PHE A 204 2.98 3.33 -3.66
N LEU A 205 2.81 3.75 -4.91
CA LEU A 205 3.40 4.95 -5.50
C LEU A 205 2.42 6.15 -5.47
N ASN A 206 1.30 6.02 -4.77
CA ASN A 206 0.24 7.03 -4.68
C ASN A 206 0.76 8.38 -4.19
N ASN A 207 1.62 8.42 -3.17
CA ASN A 207 2.17 9.67 -2.66
C ASN A 207 3.01 10.43 -3.69
N ALA A 208 3.79 9.71 -4.52
CA ALA A 208 4.60 10.32 -5.56
C ALA A 208 3.73 10.92 -6.68
N ILE A 209 2.66 10.23 -7.05
CA ILE A 209 1.71 10.71 -8.05
C ILE A 209 0.91 11.90 -7.50
N ASN A 210 0.38 11.77 -6.29
CA ASN A 210 -0.49 12.78 -5.70
C ASN A 210 0.28 14.04 -5.29
N HIS A 211 1.30 13.94 -4.45
CA HIS A 211 2.06 15.12 -3.99
C HIS A 211 3.11 15.60 -5.00
N GLY A 212 3.64 14.71 -5.83
CA GLY A 212 4.67 15.07 -6.81
C GLY A 212 4.11 15.73 -8.07
N VAL A 213 2.88 15.41 -8.47
CA VAL A 213 2.31 15.88 -9.75
C VAL A 213 0.92 16.49 -9.57
N LEU A 214 -0.06 15.73 -9.08
CA LEU A 214 -1.46 16.16 -9.09
C LEU A 214 -1.75 17.34 -8.17
N THR A 215 -1.16 17.36 -6.97
CA THR A 215 -1.36 18.43 -5.99
C THR A 215 -0.80 19.77 -6.51
N PRO A 216 0.47 19.85 -7.00
CA PRO A 216 0.99 21.07 -7.63
C PRO A 216 0.12 21.58 -8.79
N LEU A 217 -0.29 20.69 -9.71
CA LEU A 217 -1.16 21.05 -10.83
C LEU A 217 -2.52 21.58 -10.34
N GLY A 218 -3.12 20.91 -9.37
CA GLY A 218 -4.40 21.33 -8.82
C GLY A 218 -4.34 22.64 -8.04
N THR A 219 -3.26 22.89 -7.30
CA THR A 219 -3.05 24.17 -6.60
C THR A 219 -2.90 25.32 -7.58
N ALA A 220 -2.18 25.12 -8.69
CA ALA A 220 -2.09 26.12 -9.75
C ALA A 220 -3.46 26.39 -10.39
N GLU A 221 -4.23 25.35 -10.69
CA GLU A 221 -5.55 25.46 -11.33
C GLU A 221 -6.58 26.13 -10.40
N VAL A 222 -6.61 25.80 -9.10
CA VAL A 222 -7.52 26.43 -8.13
C VAL A 222 -7.26 27.93 -8.01
N ALA A 223 -6.01 28.39 -8.12
CA ALA A 223 -5.70 29.81 -8.04
C ALA A 223 -6.38 30.64 -9.13
N GLU A 224 -6.73 30.03 -10.27
CA GLU A 224 -7.38 30.69 -11.41
C GLU A 224 -8.87 30.34 -11.53
N ALA A 225 -9.22 29.06 -11.41
CA ALA A 225 -10.57 28.54 -11.67
C ALA A 225 -11.40 28.30 -10.39
N GLY A 226 -10.78 28.41 -9.20
CA GLY A 226 -11.43 28.20 -7.91
C GLY A 226 -11.72 26.74 -7.54
N LYS A 227 -11.44 25.79 -8.45
CA LYS A 227 -11.58 24.34 -8.25
C LYS A 227 -10.60 23.61 -9.16
N SER A 228 -10.26 22.36 -8.82
CA SER A 228 -9.43 21.51 -9.66
C SER A 228 -9.88 20.06 -9.66
N ILE A 229 -9.87 19.44 -10.84
CA ILE A 229 -10.11 18.00 -11.02
C ILE A 229 -8.93 17.15 -10.52
N TYR A 230 -7.71 17.68 -10.56
CA TYR A 230 -6.48 16.93 -10.22
C TYR A 230 -6.49 16.40 -8.79
N PHE A 231 -7.15 17.10 -7.87
CA PHE A 231 -7.30 16.65 -6.49
C PHE A 231 -8.13 15.38 -6.33
N MET A 232 -8.90 14.99 -7.35
CA MET A 232 -9.79 13.83 -7.29
C MET A 232 -9.24 12.61 -8.03
N LEU A 233 -8.35 12.77 -9.01
CA LEU A 233 -7.94 11.67 -9.89
C LEU A 233 -7.33 10.49 -9.12
N GLU A 234 -6.42 10.75 -8.18
CA GLU A 234 -5.84 9.69 -7.33
C GLU A 234 -6.73 9.38 -6.11
N SER A 235 -7.22 10.44 -5.45
CA SER A 235 -7.87 10.34 -4.14
C SER A 235 -9.34 9.92 -4.20
N ASN A 236 -9.90 9.63 -5.38
CA ASN A 236 -11.30 9.24 -5.54
C ASN A 236 -11.61 7.98 -4.72
N PRO A 237 -12.54 8.05 -3.74
CA PRO A 237 -12.86 6.90 -2.90
C PRO A 237 -13.78 5.88 -3.59
N GLY A 238 -14.39 6.24 -4.73
CA GLY A 238 -15.37 5.44 -5.47
C GLY A 238 -14.81 4.09 -5.95
N PRO A 239 -13.75 4.06 -6.78
CA PRO A 239 -13.21 2.81 -7.34
C PRO A 239 -12.83 1.77 -6.27
N GLY A 240 -12.16 2.20 -5.20
CA GLY A 240 -11.78 1.34 -4.07
C GLY A 240 -13.00 0.82 -3.29
N LEU A 241 -14.02 1.66 -3.06
CA LEU A 241 -15.26 1.22 -2.45
C LEU A 241 -15.95 0.14 -3.31
N GLY A 242 -16.06 0.37 -4.61
CA GLY A 242 -16.66 -0.59 -5.54
C GLY A 242 -15.94 -1.95 -5.53
N LEU A 243 -14.61 -1.93 -5.52
CA LEU A 243 -13.77 -3.12 -5.43
C LEU A 243 -14.07 -3.93 -4.16
N LEU A 244 -14.09 -3.26 -3.01
CA LEU A 244 -14.32 -3.91 -1.72
C LEU A 244 -15.74 -4.45 -1.60
N LEU A 245 -16.73 -3.73 -2.12
CA LEU A 245 -18.11 -4.23 -2.20
C LEU A 245 -18.21 -5.47 -3.12
N ALA A 246 -17.45 -5.52 -4.22
CA ALA A 246 -17.41 -6.69 -5.09
C ALA A 246 -16.83 -7.90 -4.36
N TYR A 247 -15.76 -7.72 -3.57
CA TYR A 247 -15.20 -8.77 -2.72
C TYR A 247 -16.17 -9.24 -1.64
N TRP A 248 -16.88 -8.32 -0.99
CA TRP A 248 -17.88 -8.67 0.00
C TRP A 248 -19.04 -9.48 -0.61
N PHE A 249 -19.50 -9.08 -1.80
CA PHE A 249 -20.62 -9.73 -2.48
C PHE A 249 -20.20 -11.07 -3.13
N ALA A 250 -19.25 -11.03 -4.06
CA ALA A 250 -18.88 -12.12 -4.96
C ALA A 250 -17.55 -12.83 -4.62
N GLY A 251 -16.78 -12.34 -3.64
CA GLY A 251 -15.56 -12.98 -3.19
C GLY A 251 -15.79 -14.22 -2.32
N SER A 252 -14.68 -14.80 -1.85
CA SER A 252 -14.65 -15.98 -0.98
C SER A 252 -13.55 -15.86 0.09
N GLY A 253 -13.57 -16.75 1.07
CA GLY A 253 -12.52 -16.88 2.08
C GLY A 253 -12.31 -15.63 2.94
N LEU A 254 -11.08 -15.45 3.41
CA LEU A 254 -10.68 -14.33 4.27
C LEU A 254 -10.95 -12.96 3.62
N ALA A 255 -10.71 -12.84 2.31
CA ALA A 255 -10.93 -11.58 1.60
C ALA A 255 -12.40 -11.13 1.64
N LYS A 256 -13.36 -12.04 1.56
CA LYS A 256 -14.78 -11.70 1.73
C LYS A 256 -15.11 -11.26 3.15
N LEU A 257 -14.51 -11.90 4.16
CA LEU A 257 -14.75 -11.60 5.57
C LEU A 257 -14.15 -10.26 6.00
N SER A 258 -12.98 -9.89 5.46
CA SER A 258 -12.31 -8.63 5.80
C SER A 258 -12.77 -7.42 4.96
N ALA A 259 -13.39 -7.64 3.80
CA ALA A 259 -13.80 -6.57 2.88
C ALA A 259 -14.71 -5.49 3.50
N PRO A 260 -15.73 -5.81 4.34
CA PRO A 260 -16.57 -4.78 4.96
C PRO A 260 -15.79 -3.85 5.89
N GLY A 261 -14.87 -4.40 6.68
CA GLY A 261 -14.02 -3.61 7.57
C GLY A 261 -13.07 -2.70 6.79
N ALA A 262 -12.45 -3.24 5.74
CA ALA A 262 -11.64 -2.45 4.82
C ALA A 262 -12.46 -1.36 4.11
N ALA A 263 -13.73 -1.61 3.75
CA ALA A 263 -14.59 -0.64 3.07
C ALA A 263 -14.89 0.56 3.95
N ILE A 264 -15.11 0.34 5.25
CA ILE A 264 -15.34 1.42 6.22
C ILE A 264 -14.08 2.28 6.36
N VAL A 265 -12.93 1.62 6.57
CA VAL A 265 -11.64 2.31 6.76
C VAL A 265 -11.21 3.07 5.50
N HIS A 266 -11.41 2.49 4.33
CA HIS A 266 -11.15 3.13 3.04
C HIS A 266 -12.09 4.32 2.80
N PHE A 267 -13.40 4.08 2.76
CA PHE A 267 -14.34 5.09 2.26
C PHE A 267 -14.54 6.25 3.25
N PHE A 268 -14.67 5.94 4.54
CA PHE A 268 -14.89 6.94 5.59
C PHE A 268 -13.60 7.41 6.27
N GLY A 269 -12.58 6.55 6.34
CA GLY A 269 -11.28 6.90 6.88
C GLY A 269 -10.32 7.49 5.85
N GLY A 270 -10.57 7.29 4.55
CA GLY A 270 -9.72 7.81 3.46
C GLY A 270 -8.41 7.06 3.28
N ILE A 271 -8.33 5.84 3.82
CA ILE A 271 -7.10 5.06 3.84
C ILE A 271 -7.12 4.08 2.68
N HIS A 272 -6.46 4.44 1.59
CA HIS A 272 -6.54 3.68 0.34
C HIS A 272 -5.71 2.38 0.40
N GLU A 273 -4.67 2.37 1.24
CA GLU A 273 -3.74 1.25 1.36
C GLU A 273 -4.40 -0.05 1.84
N VAL A 274 -5.57 0.04 2.51
CA VAL A 274 -6.26 -1.16 3.02
C VAL A 274 -6.90 -2.00 1.92
N TYR A 275 -7.13 -1.45 0.71
CA TYR A 275 -7.68 -2.23 -0.41
C TYR A 275 -6.62 -2.70 -1.42
N PHE A 276 -5.42 -2.12 -1.43
CA PHE A 276 -4.34 -2.56 -2.34
C PHE A 276 -4.03 -4.06 -2.26
N PRO A 277 -4.01 -4.71 -1.07
CA PRO A 277 -3.77 -6.15 -0.96
C PRO A 277 -4.79 -6.99 -1.75
N TYR A 278 -6.03 -6.51 -1.90
CA TYR A 278 -7.08 -7.19 -2.64
C TYR A 278 -6.81 -7.21 -4.14
N VAL A 279 -6.18 -6.17 -4.68
CA VAL A 279 -5.74 -6.16 -6.08
C VAL A 279 -4.49 -7.00 -6.25
N LEU A 280 -3.51 -6.92 -5.34
CA LEU A 280 -2.29 -7.73 -5.41
C LEU A 280 -2.59 -9.23 -5.39
N MET A 281 -3.56 -9.65 -4.56
CA MET A 281 -4.02 -11.05 -4.47
C MET A 281 -4.61 -11.58 -5.77
N ASN A 282 -5.31 -10.73 -6.51
CA ASN A 282 -5.91 -11.06 -7.79
C ASN A 282 -5.64 -9.92 -8.78
N PRO A 283 -4.46 -9.89 -9.42
CA PRO A 283 -4.04 -8.74 -10.24
C PRO A 283 -4.99 -8.37 -11.38
N VAL A 284 -5.84 -9.31 -11.81
CA VAL A 284 -6.90 -9.04 -12.80
C VAL A 284 -7.90 -7.98 -12.29
N MET A 285 -8.04 -7.84 -10.97
CA MET A 285 -8.91 -6.85 -10.35
C MET A 285 -8.47 -5.40 -10.59
N ILE A 286 -7.26 -5.15 -11.11
CA ILE A 286 -6.88 -3.82 -11.59
C ILE A 286 -7.84 -3.31 -12.68
N VAL A 287 -8.43 -4.21 -13.46
CA VAL A 287 -9.42 -3.88 -14.48
C VAL A 287 -10.71 -3.32 -13.84
N ALA A 288 -11.08 -3.77 -12.64
CA ALA A 288 -12.19 -3.19 -11.90
C ALA A 288 -11.86 -1.78 -11.41
N MET A 289 -10.63 -1.54 -10.95
CA MET A 289 -10.15 -0.21 -10.58
C MET A 289 -10.21 0.75 -11.76
N TRP A 290 -9.64 0.37 -12.92
CA TRP A 290 -9.73 1.17 -14.15
C TRP A 290 -11.16 1.41 -14.61
N ALA A 291 -12.03 0.40 -14.53
CA ALA A 291 -13.44 0.61 -14.86
C ALA A 291 -14.08 1.66 -13.95
N GLY A 292 -13.73 1.68 -12.66
CA GLY A 292 -14.19 2.67 -11.72
C GLY A 292 -13.61 4.06 -11.97
N GLY A 293 -12.28 4.18 -11.97
CA GLY A 293 -11.59 5.47 -12.03
C GLY A 293 -11.83 6.19 -13.35
N ILE A 294 -11.60 5.52 -14.49
CA ILE A 294 -11.90 6.07 -15.82
C ILE A 294 -13.37 6.52 -15.93
N SER A 295 -14.33 5.74 -15.41
CA SER A 295 -15.75 6.11 -15.47
C SER A 295 -16.06 7.33 -14.61
N ALA A 296 -15.46 7.44 -13.44
CA ALA A 296 -15.60 8.61 -12.58
C ALA A 296 -14.97 9.85 -13.21
N ASP A 297 -13.78 9.72 -13.78
CA ASP A 297 -13.06 10.81 -14.43
C ASP A 297 -13.81 11.35 -15.65
N ILE A 298 -14.44 10.47 -16.45
CA ILE A 298 -15.34 10.89 -17.53
C ILE A 298 -16.48 11.74 -16.99
N VAL A 299 -17.10 11.36 -15.87
CA VAL A 299 -18.16 12.15 -15.24
C VAL A 299 -17.62 13.48 -14.72
N PHE A 300 -16.45 13.48 -14.09
CA PHE A 300 -15.82 14.71 -13.59
C PHE A 300 -15.55 15.70 -14.73
N VAL A 301 -14.94 15.23 -15.83
CA VAL A 301 -14.70 16.05 -17.02
C VAL A 301 -16.02 16.53 -17.64
N ALA A 302 -17.01 15.65 -17.80
CA ALA A 302 -18.28 15.99 -18.44
C ALA A 302 -19.13 16.98 -17.62
N THR A 303 -18.96 17.00 -16.30
CA THR A 303 -19.70 17.88 -15.39
C THR A 303 -18.89 19.07 -14.90
N ASP A 304 -17.64 19.23 -15.39
CA ASP A 304 -16.70 20.24 -14.91
C ASP A 304 -16.55 20.18 -13.37
N ALA A 305 -16.41 18.98 -12.83
CA ALA A 305 -16.28 18.75 -11.39
C ALA A 305 -14.82 18.91 -10.93
N GLY A 306 -14.64 19.46 -9.73
CA GLY A 306 -13.35 19.68 -9.10
C GLY A 306 -13.49 19.98 -7.62
N LEU A 307 -12.40 19.93 -6.84
CA LEU A 307 -12.36 20.34 -5.44
C LEU A 307 -11.62 21.66 -5.27
N VAL A 308 -11.93 22.40 -4.21
CA VAL A 308 -11.27 23.69 -3.90
C VAL A 308 -9.91 23.52 -3.20
N GLY A 309 -9.53 22.28 -2.90
CA GLY A 309 -8.27 21.93 -2.25
C GLY A 309 -8.04 20.41 -2.25
N PRO A 310 -6.85 19.94 -1.88
CA PRO A 310 -6.54 18.52 -1.81
C PRO A 310 -7.22 17.89 -0.58
N PRO A 311 -8.01 16.80 -0.74
CA PRO A 311 -8.56 16.06 0.38
C PRO A 311 -7.45 15.25 1.07
N ALA A 312 -7.34 15.39 2.39
CA ALA A 312 -6.39 14.63 3.20
C ALA A 312 -7.04 14.20 4.52
N PRO A 313 -7.22 12.89 4.77
CA PRO A 313 -7.02 11.76 3.85
C PRO A 313 -8.08 11.72 2.73
N GLY A 314 -7.97 10.80 1.76
CA GLY A 314 -8.90 10.66 0.62
C GLY A 314 -10.32 10.16 0.98
N SER A 315 -10.86 10.55 2.13
CA SER A 315 -12.16 10.06 2.63
C SER A 315 -13.32 10.84 2.03
N ILE A 316 -14.51 10.24 1.99
CA ILE A 316 -15.73 10.99 1.63
C ILE A 316 -15.95 12.18 2.56
N PHE A 317 -15.58 12.06 3.84
CA PHE A 317 -15.71 13.17 4.80
C PHE A 317 -14.73 14.31 4.52
N ALA A 318 -13.53 14.04 4.02
CA ALA A 318 -12.59 15.08 3.60
C ALA A 318 -13.02 15.75 2.28
N TYR A 319 -13.72 15.03 1.41
CA TYR A 319 -14.27 15.58 0.17
C TYR A 319 -15.38 16.60 0.42
N LEU A 320 -16.31 16.33 1.34
CA LEU A 320 -17.52 17.14 1.54
C LEU A 320 -17.24 18.63 1.83
N PRO A 321 -16.29 19.01 2.72
CA PRO A 321 -15.94 20.42 2.96
C PRO A 321 -15.25 21.10 1.77
N LEU A 322 -14.65 20.32 0.87
CA LEU A 322 -13.88 20.81 -0.27
C LEU A 322 -14.71 20.88 -1.57
N LEU A 323 -16.00 20.55 -1.49
CA LEU A 323 -16.90 20.66 -2.63
C LEU A 323 -17.08 22.13 -3.05
N PRO A 324 -17.04 22.43 -4.36
CA PRO A 324 -17.16 23.78 -4.86
C PRO A 324 -18.61 24.27 -4.73
N SER A 325 -18.75 25.55 -4.41
CA SER A 325 -20.02 26.27 -4.40
C SER A 325 -20.68 26.27 -5.79
N GLY A 326 -22.02 26.38 -5.85
CA GLY A 326 -22.73 26.69 -7.11
C GLY A 326 -23.07 25.51 -8.04
N GLY A 327 -23.15 24.28 -7.53
CA GLY A 327 -23.69 23.12 -8.27
C GLY A 327 -22.67 22.06 -8.72
N GLY A 328 -21.36 22.35 -8.63
CA GLY A 328 -20.29 21.39 -8.93
C GLY A 328 -20.21 20.20 -7.96
N ALA A 329 -20.78 20.34 -6.76
CA ALA A 329 -20.90 19.28 -5.77
C ALA A 329 -21.60 18.01 -6.30
N ALA A 330 -22.62 18.17 -7.14
CA ALA A 330 -23.35 17.03 -7.70
C ALA A 330 -22.47 16.21 -8.65
N GLY A 331 -21.66 16.88 -9.49
CA GLY A 331 -20.71 16.21 -10.40
C GLY A 331 -19.70 15.34 -9.66
N VAL A 332 -19.15 15.86 -8.56
CA VAL A 332 -18.22 15.12 -7.69
C VAL A 332 -18.89 13.88 -7.09
N LEU A 333 -20.05 14.03 -6.45
CA LEU A 333 -20.73 12.91 -5.79
C LEU A 333 -21.24 11.86 -6.79
N ILE A 334 -21.73 12.29 -7.96
CA ILE A 334 -22.15 11.39 -9.04
C ILE A 334 -20.95 10.64 -9.58
N GLY A 335 -19.82 11.30 -9.82
CA GLY A 335 -18.60 10.63 -10.31
C GLY A 335 -18.08 9.58 -9.32
N ILE A 336 -18.05 9.89 -8.01
CA ILE A 336 -17.71 8.91 -6.97
C ILE A 336 -18.67 7.70 -7.01
N ALA A 337 -19.98 7.95 -7.08
CA ALA A 337 -20.99 6.89 -7.13
C ALA A 337 -20.87 6.02 -8.40
N VAL A 338 -20.63 6.65 -9.55
CA VAL A 338 -20.41 5.97 -10.83
C VAL A 338 -19.14 5.13 -10.78
N GLY A 339 -18.04 5.66 -10.24
CA GLY A 339 -16.81 4.90 -10.06
C GLY A 339 -16.97 3.69 -9.15
N ALA A 340 -17.71 3.85 -8.04
CA ALA A 340 -18.05 2.74 -7.16
C ALA A 340 -18.92 1.69 -7.86
N ALA A 341 -19.94 2.12 -8.61
CA ALA A 341 -20.82 1.21 -9.33
C ALA A 341 -20.05 0.43 -10.42
N ALA A 342 -19.27 1.13 -11.26
CA ALA A 342 -18.50 0.51 -12.33
C ALA A 342 -17.47 -0.51 -11.80
N SER A 343 -16.70 -0.11 -10.78
CA SER A 343 -15.74 -1.02 -10.13
C SER A 343 -16.45 -2.21 -9.48
N PHE A 344 -17.59 -2.00 -8.82
CA PHE A 344 -18.39 -3.08 -8.23
C PHE A 344 -18.89 -4.09 -9.28
N PHE A 345 -19.47 -3.62 -10.38
CA PHE A 345 -20.03 -4.50 -11.40
C PHE A 345 -18.94 -5.29 -12.13
N VAL A 346 -17.89 -4.60 -12.59
CA VAL A 346 -16.76 -5.25 -13.27
C VAL A 346 -16.05 -6.20 -12.31
N GLY A 347 -15.76 -5.75 -11.08
CA GLY A 347 -15.14 -6.58 -10.05
C GLY A 347 -15.95 -7.83 -9.71
N SER A 348 -17.27 -7.71 -9.59
CA SER A 348 -18.15 -8.86 -9.31
C SER A 348 -18.13 -9.90 -10.42
N ILE A 349 -18.06 -9.47 -11.68
CA ILE A 349 -17.91 -10.36 -12.85
C ILE A 349 -16.53 -11.03 -12.82
N LEU A 350 -15.47 -10.25 -12.63
CA LEU A 350 -14.10 -10.75 -12.60
C LEU A 350 -13.88 -11.76 -11.47
N LEU A 351 -14.41 -11.54 -10.28
CA LEU A 351 -14.29 -12.49 -9.16
C LEU A 351 -15.00 -13.82 -9.44
N ARG A 352 -16.09 -13.82 -10.22
CA ARG A 352 -16.76 -15.06 -10.64
C ARG A 352 -15.96 -15.80 -11.72
N MET A 353 -15.32 -15.06 -12.62
CA MET A 353 -14.51 -15.64 -13.71
C MET A 353 -13.11 -16.08 -13.26
N PHE A 354 -12.55 -15.36 -12.29
CA PHE A 354 -11.22 -15.52 -11.75
C PHE A 354 -11.30 -15.52 -10.22
N PRO A 355 -11.92 -16.54 -9.61
CA PRO A 355 -12.05 -16.62 -8.16
C PRO A 355 -10.66 -16.64 -7.51
N VAL A 356 -10.57 -15.99 -6.36
CA VAL A 356 -9.37 -16.08 -5.51
C VAL A 356 -9.21 -17.54 -5.12
N LYS A 357 -8.05 -18.11 -5.43
CA LYS A 357 -7.71 -19.43 -4.90
C LYS A 357 -7.50 -19.25 -3.41
N ASP A 358 -8.29 -19.97 -2.60
CA ASP A 358 -8.04 -20.04 -1.17
C ASP A 358 -6.57 -20.43 -0.98
N MET A 359 -5.78 -19.50 -0.44
CA MET A 359 -4.51 -19.85 0.17
C MET A 359 -4.94 -20.64 1.40
N LYS A 360 -5.05 -21.98 1.24
CA LYS A 360 -5.19 -22.88 2.40
C LYS A 360 -4.20 -22.39 3.44
N ASP A 361 -4.68 -22.11 4.65
CA ASP A 361 -3.92 -21.68 5.82
C ASP A 361 -2.46 -22.16 5.76
N THR A 362 -1.60 -21.38 5.13
CA THR A 362 -0.17 -21.56 5.24
C THR A 362 0.17 -20.91 6.58
N ASP A 363 0.25 -21.77 7.60
CA ASP A 363 0.77 -21.54 8.95
C ASP A 363 -0.25 -21.23 10.07
N ALA A 364 -1.50 -21.73 10.01
CA ALA A 364 -2.38 -21.74 11.21
C ALA A 364 -2.31 -23.04 12.03
N ASP A 365 -1.79 -24.13 11.44
CA ASP A 365 -1.55 -25.43 12.10
C ASP A 365 -0.04 -25.71 12.30
N ALA A 366 0.77 -24.66 12.51
CA ALA A 366 2.07 -24.88 13.15
C ALA A 366 1.78 -25.14 14.63
N ASP A 367 1.64 -26.43 14.95
CA ASP A 367 1.65 -26.94 16.31
C ASP A 367 2.73 -26.19 17.11
N ILE A 368 2.43 -25.76 18.33
CA ILE A 368 3.39 -25.04 19.18
C ILE A 368 4.65 -25.91 19.40
N GLY A 369 4.55 -27.23 19.17
CA GLY A 369 5.68 -28.15 19.03
C GLY A 369 6.62 -27.86 17.85
N ASP A 370 6.11 -27.59 16.65
CA ASP A 370 6.92 -27.32 15.45
C ASP A 370 7.63 -25.96 15.52
N ALA A 371 7.00 -24.96 16.15
CA ALA A 371 7.63 -23.65 16.37
C ALA A 371 8.82 -23.72 17.35
N LEU A 372 8.89 -24.74 18.20
CA LEU A 372 10.03 -24.99 19.10
C LEU A 372 11.12 -25.83 18.43
N GLU A 373 10.77 -26.78 17.55
CA GLU A 373 11.75 -27.57 16.78
C GLU A 373 12.55 -26.74 15.77
N HIS A 374 11.98 -25.65 15.27
CA HIS A 374 12.60 -24.80 14.24
C HIS A 374 13.32 -23.56 14.80
N ILE A 375 13.51 -23.45 16.12
CA ILE A 375 14.41 -22.47 16.73
C ILE A 375 15.77 -23.15 16.92
N PRO A 376 16.80 -22.81 16.11
CA PRO A 376 18.13 -23.37 16.32
C PRO A 376 18.65 -22.97 17.71
N GLY A 377 18.75 -23.93 18.63
CA GLY A 377 19.28 -23.71 19.99
C GLY A 377 18.35 -24.03 21.16
N ILE A 378 17.13 -24.55 20.95
CA ILE A 378 16.33 -25.15 22.04
C ILE A 378 16.45 -26.67 21.97
N SER A 379 17.30 -27.23 22.83
CA SER A 379 17.32 -28.67 23.09
C SER A 379 16.12 -29.03 23.97
N THR A 380 15.09 -29.67 23.41
CA THR A 380 14.09 -30.38 24.23
C THR A 380 14.70 -31.69 24.73
N VAL A 381 15.31 -31.62 25.92
CA VAL A 381 15.52 -32.77 26.81
C VAL A 381 14.80 -32.49 28.11
#